data_AF-A0A8T4MM51-F1
#
_entry.id   AF-A0A8T4MM51-F1
#
_cell.length_a   1.000
_cell.length_b   1.000
_cell.length_c   1.000
_cell.angle_alpha   90.00
_cell.angle_beta   90.00
_cell.angle_gamma   90.00
#
_symmetry.space_group_name_H-M   'P 1'
#
loop_
_entity.id
_entity.type
_entity.pdbx_description
1 polymer ?
#
loop_
_entity_poly.entity_id
_entity_poly.type
_entity_poly.pdbx_seq_one_letter_code
_entity_poly.pdbx_strand_id
1 'polypeptide(L)'
;MNIRADFGNLNIFEKIPSKFGNGAHVFVSKTLIGKKAKIVIGDSKIINKKELKIDFFNSEILERQITCFGTGAHIILPKESIGKKIKFIIGGKNE
;
A
#
# COMPACT_ATOMS: atom_id res chain seq x y z
N MET A 1 -2.43 -0.79 20.74
CA MET A 1 -2.98 -2.17 20.67
C MET A 1 -2.53 -2.74 19.35
N ASN A 2 -1.91 -3.92 19.35
CA ASN A 2 -1.31 -4.47 18.13
C ASN A 2 -2.24 -5.52 17.51
N ILE A 3 -2.48 -5.41 16.22
CA ILE A 3 -3.21 -6.41 15.44
C ILE A 3 -2.21 -7.18 14.58
N ARG A 4 -2.38 -8.50 14.50
CA ARG A 4 -1.69 -9.33 13.52
C ARG A 4 -2.67 -9.64 12.40
N ALA A 5 -2.29 -9.30 11.18
CA ALA A 5 -3.07 -9.58 9.99
C ALA A 5 -2.27 -10.56 9.10
N ASP A 6 -2.81 -11.77 8.92
CA ASP A 6 -2.33 -12.71 7.93
C ASP A 6 -3.05 -12.47 6.60
N PHE A 7 -2.28 -12.26 5.54
CA PHE A 7 -2.79 -11.99 4.20
C PHE A 7 -2.67 -13.23 3.28
N GLY A 8 -2.48 -14.43 3.83
CA GLY A 8 -2.57 -15.69 3.10
C GLY A 8 -1.57 -15.81 1.93
N ASN A 9 -2.07 -15.73 0.69
CA ASN A 9 -1.25 -15.84 -0.53
C ASN A 9 -0.88 -14.48 -1.14
N LEU A 10 -1.13 -13.38 -0.44
CA LEU A 10 -0.82 -12.05 -0.91
C LEU A 10 0.62 -11.66 -0.55
N ASN A 11 1.24 -10.89 -1.44
CA ASN A 11 2.58 -10.38 -1.22
C ASN A 11 2.51 -9.01 -0.55
N ILE A 12 3.29 -8.84 0.52
CA ILE A 12 3.46 -7.56 1.23
C ILE A 12 4.71 -6.87 0.69
N PHE A 13 4.59 -5.63 0.26
CA PHE A 13 5.69 -4.83 -0.25
C PHE A 13 5.85 -3.56 0.59
N GLU A 14 7.10 -3.20 0.89
CA GLU A 14 7.43 -1.89 1.46
C GLU A 14 7.88 -0.94 0.35
N LYS A 15 7.28 0.26 0.32
CA LYS A 15 7.66 1.35 -0.57
C LYS A 15 7.60 2.67 0.17
N ILE A 16 8.23 3.68 -0.42
CA ILE A 16 8.15 5.06 0.05
C ILE A 16 7.41 5.85 -1.04
N PRO A 17 6.27 6.49 -0.73
CA PRO A 17 5.56 7.33 -1.69
C PRO A 17 6.41 8.56 -2.03
N SER A 18 6.45 8.90 -3.30
CA SER A 18 7.13 10.08 -3.82
C SER A 18 6.12 11.16 -4.18
N LYS A 19 6.55 12.42 -4.12
CA LYS A 19 5.74 13.53 -4.63
C LYS A 19 5.62 13.41 -6.15
N PHE A 20 4.40 13.44 -6.65
CA PHE A 20 4.12 13.55 -8.09
C PHE A 20 2.95 14.50 -8.32
N GLY A 21 3.20 15.57 -9.07
CA GLY A 21 2.29 16.72 -9.13
C GLY A 21 1.96 17.24 -7.74
N ASN A 22 0.66 17.29 -7.44
CA ASN A 22 0.15 17.72 -6.15
C ASN A 22 -0.02 16.58 -5.13
N GLY A 23 0.17 15.31 -5.49
CA GLY A 23 -0.14 14.15 -4.63
C GLY A 23 1.08 13.36 -4.16
N ALA A 24 0.82 12.38 -3.29
CA ALA A 24 1.76 11.30 -2.98
C ALA A 24 1.46 10.09 -3.88
N HIS A 25 2.48 9.56 -4.55
CA HIS A 25 2.31 8.48 -5.51
C HIS A 25 3.28 7.33 -5.24
N VAL A 26 2.79 6.12 -5.43
CA VAL A 26 3.61 4.90 -5.42
C VAL A 26 3.57 4.30 -6.80
N PHE A 27 4.74 4.16 -7.41
CA PHE A 27 4.88 3.53 -8.72
C PHE A 27 4.80 2.01 -8.56
N VAL A 28 3.95 1.39 -9.37
CA VAL A 28 3.76 -0.07 -9.41
C VAL A 28 3.80 -0.56 -10.85
N SER A 29 3.86 -1.88 -11.03
CA SER A 29 3.84 -2.49 -12.36
C SER A 29 2.50 -2.23 -13.08
N LYS A 30 2.56 -1.99 -14.39
CA LYS A 30 1.36 -1.86 -15.26
C LYS A 30 0.46 -3.09 -15.24
N THR A 31 1.03 -4.28 -14.99
CA THR A 31 0.27 -5.54 -14.88
C THR A 31 -0.71 -5.56 -13.70
N LEU A 32 -0.66 -4.55 -12.83
CA LEU A 32 -1.51 -4.42 -11.66
C LEU A 32 -2.60 -3.35 -11.81
N ILE A 33 -2.66 -2.65 -12.95
CA ILE A 33 -3.72 -1.67 -13.22
C ILE A 33 -5.09 -2.33 -13.08
N GLY A 34 -6.03 -1.64 -12.44
CA GLY A 34 -7.38 -2.12 -12.16
C GLY A 34 -7.50 -2.93 -10.88
N LYS A 35 -6.40 -3.51 -10.36
CA LYS A 35 -6.42 -4.24 -9.08
C LYS A 35 -6.54 -3.29 -7.89
N LYS A 36 -7.16 -3.79 -6.83
CA LYS A 36 -7.19 -3.13 -5.53
C LYS A 36 -5.94 -3.46 -4.72
N ALA A 37 -5.42 -2.46 -4.01
CA ALA A 37 -4.33 -2.58 -3.06
C ALA A 37 -4.78 -2.04 -1.70
N LYS A 38 -4.44 -2.76 -0.63
CA LYS A 38 -4.55 -2.25 0.73
C LYS A 38 -3.22 -1.64 1.12
N ILE A 39 -3.20 -0.40 1.58
CA ILE A 39 -2.01 0.33 1.99
C ILE A 39 -2.09 0.60 3.49
N VAL A 40 -1.07 0.21 4.21
CA VAL A 40 -0.86 0.52 5.63
C VAL A 40 0.17 1.63 5.72
N ILE A 41 -0.23 2.76 6.31
CA ILE A 41 0.60 3.94 6.54
C ILE A 41 0.79 4.08 8.05
N GLY A 42 2.03 4.16 8.53
CA GLY A 42 2.34 4.28 9.96
C GLY A 42 3.02 3.05 10.55
N ASP A 43 2.96 2.93 11.87
CA ASP A 43 3.74 1.95 12.63
C ASP A 43 3.29 0.51 12.38
N SER A 44 4.10 -0.17 11.58
CA SER A 44 3.84 -1.54 11.14
C SER A 44 5.14 -2.30 10.94
N LYS A 45 5.12 -3.59 11.23
CA LYS A 45 6.28 -4.48 11.08
C LYS A 45 5.88 -5.73 10.32
N ILE A 46 6.63 -6.05 9.27
CA ILE A 46 6.51 -7.31 8.54
C ILE A 46 7.07 -8.40 9.45
N ILE A 47 6.23 -9.35 9.84
CA ILE A 47 6.64 -10.49 10.67
C ILE A 47 7.18 -11.61 9.78
N ASN A 48 6.52 -11.87 8.66
CA ASN A 48 6.97 -12.77 7.62
C ASN A 48 6.42 -12.30 6.25
N LYS A 49 6.65 -13.05 5.17
CA LYS A 49 6.21 -12.66 3.80
C LYS A 49 4.69 -12.42 3.65
N LYS A 50 3.88 -12.89 4.61
CA LYS A 50 2.41 -12.95 4.56
C LYS A 50 1.72 -12.30 5.76
N GLU A 51 2.44 -12.09 6.86
CA GLU A 51 1.93 -11.55 8.12
C GLU A 51 2.48 -10.15 8.41
N LEU A 52 1.57 -9.23 8.73
CA LEU A 52 1.88 -7.89 9.18
C LEU A 52 1.38 -7.65 10.61
N LYS A 53 2.27 -7.13 11.46
CA LYS A 53 1.88 -6.55 12.75
C LYS A 53 1.66 -5.06 12.56
N ILE A 54 0.47 -4.58 12.89
CA ILE A 54 0.05 -3.19 12.72
C ILE A 54 -0.32 -2.62 14.10
N ASP A 55 0.20 -1.45 14.44
CA ASP A 55 -0.32 -0.70 15.59
C ASP A 55 -1.56 0.07 15.17
N PHE A 56 -2.72 -0.33 15.70
CA PHE A 56 -4.01 0.20 15.27
C PHE A 56 -4.20 1.69 15.61
N PHE A 57 -3.52 2.20 16.64
CA PHE A 57 -3.66 3.61 17.03
C PHE A 57 -2.76 4.54 16.23
N ASN A 58 -1.64 4.01 15.71
CA ASN A 58 -0.60 4.79 15.04
C ASN A 58 -0.50 4.45 13.54
N SER A 59 -1.49 3.73 13.01
CA SER A 59 -1.52 3.33 11.60
C SER A 59 -2.89 3.58 10.98
N GLU A 60 -2.86 3.92 9.70
CA GLU A 60 -4.03 4.07 8.85
C GLU A 60 -3.99 2.98 7.77
N ILE A 61 -5.14 2.33 7.53
CA ILE A 61 -5.29 1.33 6.46
C ILE A 61 -6.22 1.91 5.40
N LEU A 62 -5.70 2.07 4.19
CA LEU A 62 -6.41 2.59 3.03
C LEU A 62 -6.62 1.50 1.99
N GLU A 63 -7.77 1.48 1.32
CA GLU A 63 -7.95 0.74 0.07
C GLU A 63 -7.86 1.72 -1.10
N ARG A 64 -7.03 1.38 -2.09
CA ARG A 64 -6.89 2.17 -3.32
C ARG A 64 -6.86 1.24 -4.52
N GLN A 65 -7.47 1.70 -5.60
CA GLN A 65 -7.32 1.07 -6.90
C GLN A 65 -6.04 1.57 -7.57
N ILE A 66 -5.33 0.66 -8.22
CA ILE A 66 -4.15 1.00 -9.02
C ILE A 66 -4.66 1.59 -10.34
N THR A 67 -4.31 2.84 -10.59
CA THR A 67 -4.73 3.58 -11.79
C THR A 67 -3.54 3.86 -12.70
N CYS A 68 -3.83 4.07 -13.99
CA CYS A 68 -2.86 4.56 -14.94
C CYS A 68 -2.72 6.08 -14.76
N PHE A 69 -1.49 6.59 -14.67
CA PHE A 69 -1.23 8.02 -14.69
C PHE A 69 -0.09 8.31 -15.67
N GLY A 70 -0.39 9.06 -16.74
CA GLY A 70 0.54 9.26 -17.85
C GLY A 70 0.97 7.93 -18.46
N THR A 71 2.27 7.62 -18.41
CA THR A 71 2.86 6.39 -18.95
C THR A 71 3.05 5.29 -17.91
N GLY A 72 2.72 5.51 -16.63
CA GLY A 72 2.97 4.58 -15.52
C GLY A 72 1.70 4.10 -14.81
N ALA A 73 1.84 3.12 -13.92
CA ALA A 73 0.79 2.69 -13.00
C ALA A 73 1.10 3.19 -11.58
N HIS A 74 0.11 3.78 -10.93
CA HIS A 74 0.28 4.51 -9.70
C HIS A 74 -0.79 4.17 -8.68
N ILE A 75 -0.41 4.25 -7.41
CA ILE A 75 -1.33 4.32 -6.29
C ILE A 75 -1.26 5.75 -5.74
N ILE A 76 -2.41 6.43 -5.69
CA ILE A 76 -2.52 7.79 -5.17
C ILE A 76 -2.82 7.72 -3.67
N LEU A 77 -2.02 8.44 -2.89
CA LEU A 77 -2.07 8.49 -1.43
C LEU A 77 -2.19 9.95 -0.93
N PRO A 78 -2.62 10.15 0.33
CA PRO A 78 -2.60 11.47 0.96
C PRO A 78 -1.20 12.09 0.92
N LYS A 79 -1.10 13.41 0.72
CA LYS A 79 0.22 14.09 0.65
C LYS A 79 1.06 13.90 1.90
N GLU A 80 0.41 13.71 3.03
CA GLU A 80 1.02 13.46 4.34
C GLU A 80 1.75 12.10 4.43
N SER A 81 1.56 11.23 3.44
CA SER A 81 2.28 9.95 3.34
C SER A 81 3.61 10.06 2.59
N ILE A 82 3.95 11.22 2.00
CA ILE A 82 5.22 11.43 1.29
C ILE A 82 6.38 11.19 2.27
N GLY A 83 7.36 10.39 1.85
CA GLY A 83 8.53 10.08 2.68
C GLY A 83 8.28 9.10 3.83
N LYS A 84 7.02 8.74 4.12
CA LYS A 84 6.70 7.69 5.11
C LYS A 84 6.87 6.32 4.48
N LYS A 85 7.40 5.36 5.24
CA LYS A 85 7.40 3.95 4.82
C LYS A 85 5.98 3.43 4.85
N ILE A 86 5.49 3.00 3.69
CA ILE A 86 4.18 2.36 3.58
C ILE A 86 4.37 0.89 3.28
N LYS A 87 3.38 0.10 3.68
CA LYS A 87 3.31 -1.31 3.32
C LYS A 87 2.03 -1.51 2.53
N PHE A 88 2.14 -2.00 1.30
CA PHE A 88 0.96 -2.28 0.51
C PHE A 88 0.89 -3.77 0.21
N ILE A 89 -0.33 -4.28 0.30
CA ILE A 89 -0.69 -5.65 0.05
C ILE A 89 -1.47 -5.64 -1.26
N ILE A 90 -0.94 -6.34 -2.26
CA ILE A 90 -1.61 -6.50 -3.55
C ILE A 90 -2.26 -7.86 -3.58
N GLY A 91 -3.59 -7.85 -3.57
CA GLY A 91 -4.39 -8.94 -4.08
C GLY A 91 -5.76 -9.05 -3.46
N GLY A 92 -6.58 -9.74 -4.22
CA GLY A 92 -8.03 -9.78 -4.16
C GLY A 92 -8.46 -10.18 -5.56
N LYS A 93 -9.40 -11.12 -5.68
CA LYS A 93 -9.98 -11.50 -6.98
C LYS A 93 -10.48 -10.22 -7.67
N ASN A 94 -10.27 -10.13 -8.97
CA ASN A 94 -11.18 -9.35 -9.81
C ASN A 94 -12.54 -10.04 -9.62
N GLU A 95 -13.38 -9.49 -8.74
CA GLU A 95 -14.82 -9.65 -8.95
C GLU A 95 -15.22 -8.74 -10.10
#